data_AF-A0A1Q6X4Z1-F1
#
_entry.id   AF-A0A1Q6X4Z1-F1
#
_cell.length_a   1.000
_cell.length_b   1.000
_cell.length_c   1.000
_cell.angle_alpha   90.00
_cell.angle_beta   90.00
_cell.angle_gamma   90.00
#
_symmetry.space_group_name_H-M   'P 1'
#
loop_
_entity.id
_entity.type
_entity.pdbx_description
1 polymer ?
#
loop_
_entity_poly.entity_id
_entity_poly.type
_entity_poly.pdbx_seq_one_letter_code
_entity_poly.pdbx_strand_id
1 'polypeptide(L)' 'MKHLSRVANLGMGGLYIRTAEPPPPGTYIQLLVDVPAGEVRARAAVRRSKHREGMGVKFVAMQQEDRARFAGWLKHLSV' A
#
# COMPACT_ATOMS: atom_id res chain seq x y z
N MET A 1 10.00 -4.56 -13.51
CA MET A 1 9.88 -3.10 -13.67
C MET A 1 9.27 -2.54 -12.38
N LYS A 2 9.83 -1.47 -11.78
CA LYS A 2 9.28 -0.84 -10.58
C LYS A 2 8.36 0.33 -11.01
N HIS A 3 7.11 0.36 -10.55
CA HIS A 3 6.19 1.46 -10.82
C HIS A 3 6.08 2.36 -9.58
N LEU A 4 6.34 3.65 -9.75
CA LEU A 4 6.12 4.65 -8.70
C LEU A 4 4.68 5.15 -8.78
N SER A 5 3.99 5.23 -7.65
CA SER A 5 2.60 5.67 -7.59
C SER A 5 2.35 6.47 -6.33
N ARG A 6 1.51 7.51 -6.44
CA ARG A 6 1.08 8.28 -5.28
C ARG A 6 0.11 7.47 -4.44
N VAL A 7 0.26 7.55 -3.13
CA VAL A 7 -0.60 6.85 -2.16
C VAL A 7 -1.47 7.83 -1.38
N ALA A 8 -2.65 7.38 -0.96
CA ALA A 8 -3.59 8.10 -0.10
C ALA A 8 -4.29 7.12 0.85
N ASN A 9 -5.02 7.61 1.85
CA ASN A 9 -5.84 6.81 2.77
C ASN A 9 -5.12 5.56 3.29
N LEU A 10 -3.95 5.78 3.90
CA LEU A 10 -3.07 4.75 4.41
C LEU A 10 -3.40 4.38 5.86
N GLY A 11 -3.29 3.10 6.18
CA GLY A 11 -3.39 2.57 7.53
C GLY A 11 -2.91 1.13 7.61
N MET A 12 -2.93 0.54 8.81
CA MET A 12 -2.44 -0.83 9.02
C MET A 12 -3.20 -1.90 8.23
N GLY A 13 -4.42 -1.61 7.77
CA GLY A 13 -5.22 -2.51 6.94
C GLY A 13 -4.87 -2.45 5.45
N GLY A 14 -4.27 -1.36 4.96
CA GLY A 14 -4.09 -1.13 3.53
C GLY A 14 -3.92 0.35 3.18
N LEU A 15 -3.96 0.63 1.87
CA LEU A 15 -3.82 1.98 1.34
C LEU A 15 -4.53 2.13 -0.01
N TYR A 16 -4.68 3.37 -0.46
CA TYR A 16 -5.15 3.68 -1.81
C TYR A 16 -3.98 4.06 -2.71
N ILE A 17 -3.85 3.39 -3.86
CA ILE A 17 -2.79 3.60 -4.85
C ILE A 17 -3.39 4.31 -6.06
N ARG A 18 -2.88 5.49 -6.40
CA ARG A 18 -3.26 6.19 -7.63
C ARG A 18 -2.54 5.58 -8.83
N THR A 19 -3.31 5.07 -9.79
CA THR A 19 -2.83 4.53 -11.06
C THR A 19 -3.91 4.66 -12.12
N ALA A 20 -3.53 4.89 -13.37
CA ALA A 20 -4.48 5.06 -14.47
C ALA A 20 -5.19 3.73 -14.81
N GLU A 21 -4.45 2.63 -14.70
CA GLU A 21 -4.90 1.29 -15.06
C GLU A 21 -4.78 0.37 -13.84
N PRO A 22 -5.69 0.49 -12.86
CA PRO A 22 -5.69 -0.40 -11.72
C PRO A 22 -6.08 -1.83 -12.15
N PRO A 23 -5.37 -2.86 -11.67
CA PRO A 23 -5.82 -4.26 -11.79
C PRO A 23 -7.24 -4.45 -11.21
N PRO A 24 -7.99 -5.47 -11.63
CA PRO A 24 -9.32 -5.73 -11.09
C PRO A 24 -9.30 -6.18 -9.61
N PRO A 25 -10.43 -6.04 -8.89
CA PRO A 25 -10.57 -6.61 -7.55
C PRO A 25 -10.29 -8.12 -7.52
N GLY A 26 -9.63 -8.60 -6.45
CA GLY A 26 -9.19 -9.98 -6.32
C GLY A 26 -7.74 -10.23 -6.79
N THR A 27 -7.14 -9.31 -7.54
CA THR A 27 -5.72 -9.41 -7.92
C THR A 27 -4.81 -9.25 -6.71
N TYR A 28 -3.80 -10.11 -6.60
CA TYR A 28 -2.73 -10.00 -5.60
C TYR A 28 -1.54 -9.24 -6.19
N ILE A 29 -1.01 -8.31 -5.42
CA ILE A 29 0.13 -7.48 -5.81
C ILE A 29 1.20 -7.48 -4.71
N GLN A 30 2.44 -7.24 -5.12
CA GLN A 30 3.55 -6.95 -4.21
C GLN A 30 3.75 -5.45 -4.13
N LEU A 31 3.96 -4.96 -2.91
CA LEU A 31 4.14 -3.54 -2.62
C LEU A 31 5.49 -3.30 -1.99
N LEU A 32 6.09 -2.21 -2.44
CA LEU A 32 7.27 -1.58 -1.86
C LEU A 32 6.85 -0.18 -1.42
N VAL A 33 6.81 0.06 -0.13
CA VAL A 33 6.45 1.37 0.42
C VAL A 33 7.71 1.96 1.03
N ASP A 34 8.17 3.06 0.46
CA ASP A 34 9.32 3.79 0.97
C ASP A 34 8.82 4.79 2.02
N VAL A 35 9.26 4.62 3.27
CA VAL A 35 8.93 5.51 4.39
C VAL A 35 10.23 6.01 5.03
N PRO A 36 10.23 7.16 5.73
CA PRO A 36 11.43 7.65 6.43
C PRO A 36 12.08 6.64 7.38
N ALA A 37 11.30 5.69 7.92
CA ALA A 37 11.79 4.60 8.77
C ALA A 37 12.44 3.43 8.01
N GLY A 38 12.53 3.51 6.68
CA GLY A 38 13.07 2.49 5.79
C GLY A 38 12.04 1.85 4.87
N GLU A 39 12.50 0.97 3.98
CA GLU A 39 11.65 0.25 3.02
C GLU A 39 10.74 -0.76 3.75
N VAL A 40 9.45 -0.77 3.38
CA VAL A 40 8.44 -1.71 3.87
C VAL A 40 7.95 -2.59 2.72
N ARG A 41 8.09 -3.91 2.86
CA ARG A 41 7.60 -4.89 1.88
C ARG A 41 6.29 -5.52 2.34
N ALA A 42 5.31 -5.56 1.44
CA ALA A 42 4.01 -6.17 1.72
C ALA A 42 3.43 -6.88 0.51
N ARG A 43 2.53 -7.84 0.76
CA ARG A 43 1.59 -8.35 -0.23
C ARG A 43 0.22 -7.76 0.05
N ALA A 44 -0.50 -7.39 -0.99
CA ALA A 44 -1.85 -6.86 -0.87
C ALA A 44 -2.79 -7.49 -1.89
N ALA A 45 -4.09 -7.46 -1.58
CA ALA A 45 -5.15 -7.81 -2.50
C ALA A 45 -5.92 -6.55 -2.89
N VAL A 46 -6.18 -6.37 -4.19
CA VAL A 46 -7.02 -5.30 -4.70
C VAL A 46 -8.46 -5.53 -4.25
N ARG A 47 -9.06 -4.54 -3.57
CA ARG A 47 -10.44 -4.59 -3.07
C ARG A 47 -11.39 -3.70 -3.85
N ARG A 48 -10.87 -2.61 -4.43
CA ARG A 48 -11.64 -1.69 -5.26
C ARG A 48 -10.73 -1.13 -6.35
N SER A 49 -11.27 -0.98 -7.54
CA SER A 49 -10.57 -0.39 -8.68
C SER A 49 -11.47 0.65 -9.33
N LYS A 50 -10.90 1.80 -9.69
CA LYS A 50 -11.59 2.87 -10.40
C LYS A 50 -10.69 3.37 -11.52
N HIS A 51 -11.13 3.17 -12.75
CA HIS A 51 -10.36 3.50 -13.95
C HIS A 51 -9.95 4.98 -13.94
N ARG A 52 -8.71 5.27 -14.37
CA ARG A 52 -8.07 6.61 -14.35
C ARG A 52 -7.91 7.26 -12.98
N GLU A 53 -8.22 6.55 -11.89
CA GLU A 53 -8.14 7.10 -10.54
C GLU A 53 -7.22 6.27 -9.65
N GLY A 54 -7.42 4.96 -9.59
CA GLY A 54 -6.57 4.07 -8.78
C GLY A 54 -7.30 2.89 -8.17
N MET A 55 -6.71 2.35 -7.11
CA MET A 55 -7.21 1.17 -6.42
C MET A 55 -7.04 1.25 -4.91
N GLY A 56 -8.02 0.72 -4.18
CA GLY A 56 -7.89 0.41 -2.76
C GLY A 56 -7.38 -1.00 -2.58
N VAL A 57 -6.31 -1.17 -1.78
CA VAL A 57 -5.67 -2.46 -1.56
C VAL A 57 -5.64 -2.78 -0.07
N LYS A 58 -5.89 -4.05 0.27
CA LYS A 58 -5.81 -4.57 1.64
C LYS A 58 -4.53 -5.38 1.79
N PHE A 59 -3.72 -5.09 2.81
CA PHE A 59 -2.56 -5.92 3.11
C PHE A 59 -3.00 -7.33 3.50
N VAL A 60 -2.31 -8.33 2.96
CA VAL A 60 -2.55 -9.76 3.25
C VAL A 60 -1.34 -10.44 3.88
N ALA A 61 -0.14 -9.91 3.64
CA ALA A 61 1.07 -10.37 4.32
C ALA A 61 2.09 -9.22 4.42
N MET A 62 2.79 -9.15 5.54
CA MET A 62 3.86 -8.19 5.81
C MET A 62 4.76 -8.82 6.87
N GLN A 63 6.09 -8.73 6.71
CA GLN A 63 7.01 -9.24 7.72
C GLN A 63 6.89 -8.44 9.01
N GLN A 64 7.26 -9.02 10.15
CA GLN A 64 7.02 -8.39 11.45
C GLN A 64 7.82 -7.10 11.63
N GLU A 65 9.04 -7.07 11.11
CA GLU A 65 9.92 -5.90 11.13
C GLU A 65 9.34 -4.78 10.26
N ASP A 66 8.87 -5.13 9.06
CA ASP A 66 8.22 -4.20 8.14
C ASP A 66 6.92 -3.65 8.72
N ARG A 67 6.15 -4.51 9.40
CA ARG A 67 4.94 -4.13 10.13
C ARG A 67 5.23 -3.17 11.27
N ALA A 68 6.30 -3.40 12.02
CA ALA A 68 6.72 -2.52 13.10
C ALA A 68 7.18 -1.15 12.57
N ARG A 69 7.99 -1.12 11.50
CA ARG A 69 8.41 0.12 10.82
C ARG A 69 7.21 0.91 10.32
N PHE A 70 6.31 0.24 9.61
CA PHE A 70 5.12 0.88 9.05
C PHE A 70 4.20 1.41 10.14
N ALA A 71 3.92 0.63 11.19
CA ALA A 71 3.10 1.06 12.32
C ALA A 71 3.74 2.23 13.07
N GLY A 72 5.06 2.21 13.28
CA GLY A 72 5.79 3.31 13.88
C GLY A 72 5.68 4.58 13.05
N TRP A 73 5.91 4.48 11.74
CA TRP A 73 5.78 5.60 10.82
C TRP A 73 4.36 6.19 10.77
N LEU A 74 3.31 5.35 10.74
CA LEU A 74 1.92 5.82 10.74
C LEU A 74 1.58 6.69 11.96
N LYS A 75 2.19 6.43 13.12
CA LYS A 75 1.98 7.26 14.32
C LYS A 75 2.48 8.69 14.12
N HIS A 76 3.49 8.90 13.27
CA HIS A 76 4.01 10.23 12.97
C HIS A 76 3.17 11.01 11.94
N LEU A 77 2.19 10.36 11.30
CA LEU A 77 1.26 10.98 10.34
C LEU A 77 -0.10 11.29 10.95
N SER A 78 -0.39 10.69 12.11
CA SER A 78 -1.63 10.92 12.85
C SER A 78 -1.47 12.18 13.70
N VAL A 79 -1.43 13.33 13.03
CA VAL A 79 -1.43 14.67 13.65
C VAL A 79 -2.82 15.28 13.51
#